data_AF-A0AAU6HBE4-F1
#
_entry.id   AF-A0AAU6HBE4-F1
#
_cell.length_a   1.000
_cell.length_b   1.000
_cell.length_c   1.000
_cell.angle_alpha   90.00
_cell.angle_beta   90.00
_cell.angle_gamma   90.00
#
_symmetry.space_group_name_H-M   'P 1'
#
loop_
_entity.id
_entity.type
_entity.pdbx_description
1 polymer ?
#
loop_
_entity_poly.entity_id
_entity_poly.type
_entity_poly.pdbx_seq_one_letter_code
_entity_poly.pdbx_strand_id
1 'polypeptide(L)'
;MAALALRNAVDVRGSEAWEAREGRYLQIAGRYSRTELDRFGHALALVTAEMEREPCDVLGRLYMELELGNERLGQYYTPYDIAQLMAEMQIDSVVEQVQRDGFANVYEPSCGAGAFMVALSQAMLEHGLNPQTQLHVTAEEKHRRPCT
;
A
#
# COMPACT_ATOMS: atom_id res chain seq x y z
N MET A 1 3.75 13.68 2.23
CA MET A 1 3.00 14.57 1.28
C MET A 1 2.16 13.76 0.29
N ALA A 2 2.72 12.77 -0.41
CA ALA A 2 1.99 11.92 -1.36
C ALA A 2 0.68 11.33 -0.79
N ALA A 3 0.70 10.78 0.43
CA ALA A 3 -0.50 10.24 1.09
C ALA A 3 -1.64 11.27 1.27
N LEU A 4 -1.30 12.52 1.63
CA LEU A 4 -2.30 13.59 1.76
C LEU A 4 -2.88 13.96 0.39
N ALA A 5 -2.02 14.06 -0.63
CA ALA A 5 -2.45 14.37 -1.99
C ALA A 5 -3.37 13.29 -2.58
N LEU A 6 -3.00 12.01 -2.43
CA LEU A 6 -3.79 10.87 -2.88
C LEU A 6 -5.15 10.81 -2.18
N ARG A 7 -5.17 10.99 -0.85
CA ARG A 7 -6.43 11.00 -0.09
C ARG A 7 -7.31 12.20 -0.46
N ASN A 8 -6.72 13.36 -0.75
CA ASN A 8 -7.45 14.54 -1.20
C ASN A 8 -8.02 14.37 -2.62
N ALA A 9 -7.45 13.50 -3.45
CA ALA A 9 -7.94 13.23 -4.80
C ALA A 9 -9.24 12.41 -4.84
N VAL A 10 -9.54 11.66 -3.77
CA VAL A 10 -10.70 10.75 -3.71
C VAL A 10 -11.80 11.18 -2.73
N ASP A 11 -11.58 12.24 -1.95
CA ASP A 11 -12.58 12.79 -1.02
C ASP A 11 -13.30 14.02 -1.59
N VAL A 12 -14.47 14.34 -1.02
CA VAL A 12 -15.26 15.50 -1.41
C VAL A 12 -14.52 16.79 -1.12
N ARG A 13 -14.16 17.50 -2.18
CA ARG A 13 -13.50 18.80 -2.13
C ARG A 13 -14.35 19.83 -1.39
N GLY A 14 -13.74 20.59 -0.48
CA GLY A 14 -14.42 21.59 0.35
C GLY A 14 -15.15 21.04 1.58
N SER A 15 -15.07 19.73 1.84
CA SER A 15 -15.45 19.21 3.16
C SER A 15 -14.43 19.62 4.22
N GLU A 16 -14.86 19.73 5.48
CA GLU A 16 -13.98 20.06 6.61
C GLU A 16 -12.75 19.14 6.69
N ALA A 17 -12.97 17.84 6.50
CA ALA A 17 -11.89 16.84 6.50
C ALA A 17 -10.91 17.04 5.33
N TRP A 18 -11.40 17.46 4.16
CA TRP A 18 -10.57 17.75 2.99
C TRP A 18 -9.75 19.02 3.24
N GLU A 19 -10.37 20.09 3.73
CA GLU A 19 -9.71 21.37 4.03
C GLU A 19 -8.62 21.22 5.10
N ALA A 20 -8.89 20.46 6.16
CA ALA A 20 -7.92 20.17 7.20
C ALA A 20 -6.67 19.45 6.64
N ARG A 21 -6.86 18.48 5.73
CA ARG A 21 -5.75 17.76 5.08
C ARG A 21 -5.01 18.64 4.09
N GLU A 22 -5.72 19.44 3.31
CA GLU A 22 -5.11 20.39 2.37
C GLU A 22 -4.27 21.44 3.11
N GLY A 23 -4.78 21.99 4.23
CA GLY A 23 -4.01 22.87 5.09
C GLY A 23 -2.74 22.22 5.62
N ARG A 24 -2.81 20.94 6.06
CA ARG A 24 -1.64 20.17 6.48
C ARG A 24 -0.67 19.93 5.31
N TYR A 25 -1.17 19.63 4.11
CA TYR A 25 -0.35 19.48 2.91
C TYR A 25 0.44 20.75 2.63
N LEU A 26 -0.22 21.91 2.58
CA LEU A 26 0.41 23.21 2.32
C LEU A 26 1.41 23.59 3.41
N GLN A 27 1.10 23.31 4.68
CA GLN A 27 2.01 23.56 5.81
C GLN A 27 3.31 22.76 5.67
N ILE A 28 3.23 21.50 5.25
CA ILE A 28 4.40 20.65 5.04
C ILE A 28 5.15 21.10 3.78
N ALA A 29 4.44 21.33 2.68
CA ALA A 29 5.01 21.74 1.40
C ALA A 29 5.79 23.06 1.52
N GLY A 30 5.29 24.02 2.30
CA GLY A 30 5.94 25.30 2.54
C GLY A 30 7.30 25.22 3.27
N ARG A 31 7.69 24.05 3.77
CA ARG A 31 9.02 23.80 4.37
C ARG A 31 10.09 23.43 3.34
N TYR A 32 9.70 23.19 2.10
CA TYR A 32 10.58 22.70 1.05
C TYR A 32 10.68 23.73 -0.08
N SER A 33 11.84 23.77 -0.72
CA SER A 33 12.04 24.52 -1.95
C SER A 33 11.25 23.90 -3.11
N ARG A 34 11.01 24.70 -4.15
CA ARG A 34 10.36 24.20 -5.37
C ARG A 34 11.09 23.00 -5.97
N THR A 35 12.42 23.04 -6.00
CA THR A 35 13.25 21.94 -6.51
C THR A 35 13.06 20.65 -5.71
N GLU A 36 12.91 20.73 -4.39
CA GLU A 36 12.62 19.56 -3.54
C GLU A 36 11.21 19.02 -3.78
N LEU A 37 10.22 19.91 -3.91
CA LEU A 37 8.85 19.53 -4.25
C LEU A 37 8.77 18.83 -5.62
N ASP A 38 9.48 19.34 -6.62
CA ASP A 38 9.56 18.73 -7.95
C ASP A 38 10.20 17.33 -7.88
N ARG A 39 11.23 17.14 -7.05
CA ARG A 39 11.82 15.81 -6.80
C ARG A 39 10.84 14.84 -6.14
N PHE A 40 10.05 15.29 -5.17
CA PHE A 40 9.03 14.45 -4.56
C PHE A 40 7.94 14.06 -5.56
N GLY A 41 7.51 14.99 -6.41
CA GLY A 41 6.57 14.70 -7.50
C GLY A 41 7.13 13.69 -8.50
N HIS A 42 8.40 13.85 -8.88
CA HIS A 42 9.07 12.92 -9.78
C HIS A 42 9.23 11.52 -9.17
N ALA A 43 9.62 11.43 -7.89
CA ALA A 43 9.73 10.15 -7.18
C ALA A 43 8.38 9.44 -7.09
N LEU A 44 7.28 10.16 -6.80
CA LEU A 44 5.94 9.60 -6.80
C LEU A 44 5.55 9.07 -8.20
N ALA A 45 5.86 9.81 -9.26
CA ALA A 45 5.59 9.39 -10.63
C ALA A 45 6.34 8.10 -11.00
N LEU A 46 7.61 7.96 -10.59
CA LEU A 46 8.39 6.74 -10.80
C LEU A 46 7.78 5.54 -10.07
N VAL A 47 7.37 5.73 -8.81
CA VAL A 47 6.71 4.67 -8.04
C VAL A 47 5.40 4.24 -8.70
N THR A 48 4.56 5.20 -9.14
CA THR A 48 3.32 4.89 -9.85
C THR A 48 3.58 4.12 -11.15
N ALA A 49 4.56 4.56 -11.95
CA ALA A 49 4.91 3.90 -13.20
C ALA A 49 5.39 2.45 -13.00
N GLU A 50 6.21 2.19 -11.97
CA GLU A 50 6.64 0.82 -11.67
C GLU A 50 5.49 -0.05 -11.14
N MET A 51 4.62 0.50 -10.29
CA MET A 51 3.43 -0.23 -9.81
C MET A 51 2.45 -0.56 -10.94
N GLU A 52 2.36 0.28 -11.98
CA GLU A 52 1.55 0.01 -13.18
C GLU A 52 2.19 -1.05 -14.08
N ARG A 53 3.52 -1.07 -14.19
CA ARG A 53 4.26 -2.05 -15.00
C ARG A 53 4.18 -3.45 -14.38
N GLU A 54 4.31 -3.53 -13.06
CA GLU A 54 4.34 -4.78 -12.32
C GLU A 54 3.74 -4.54 -10.92
N PRO A 55 2.52 -5.05 -10.64
CA PRO A 55 1.86 -4.84 -9.36
C PRO A 55 2.56 -5.63 -8.26
N CYS A 56 3.59 -5.02 -7.68
CA CYS A 56 4.43 -5.60 -6.64
C CYS A 56 4.78 -4.55 -5.56
N ASP A 57 5.37 -4.98 -4.45
CA ASP A 57 5.78 -4.09 -3.37
C ASP A 57 7.08 -3.34 -3.71
N VAL A 58 6.98 -2.37 -4.63
CA VAL A 58 8.12 -1.56 -5.12
C VAL A 58 8.86 -0.89 -3.96
N LEU A 59 8.12 -0.33 -2.99
CA LEU A 59 8.71 0.39 -1.87
C LEU A 59 9.29 -0.57 -0.82
N GLY A 60 8.64 -1.70 -0.55
CA GLY A 60 9.18 -2.74 0.33
C GLY A 60 10.47 -3.34 -0.21
N ARG A 61 10.53 -3.66 -1.52
CA ARG A 61 11.76 -4.11 -2.17
C ARG A 61 12.89 -3.09 -2.03
N LEU A 62 12.64 -1.83 -2.38
CA LEU A 62 13.64 -0.77 -2.25
C LEU A 62 14.10 -0.59 -0.79
N TYR A 63 13.18 -0.68 0.17
CA TYR A 63 13.50 -0.56 1.60
C TYR A 63 14.40 -1.69 2.08
N MET A 64 14.17 -2.91 1.61
CA MET A 64 15.01 -4.08 1.89
C MET A 64 16.38 -3.98 1.19
N GLU A 65 16.41 -3.59 -0.09
CA GLU A 65 17.65 -3.42 -0.86
C GLU A 65 18.57 -2.34 -0.29
N LEU A 66 17.98 -1.27 0.26
CA LEU A 66 18.72 -0.20 0.91
C LEU A 66 19.06 -0.49 2.38
N GLU A 67 18.72 -1.68 2.88
CA GLU A 67 18.94 -2.12 4.27
C GLU A 67 18.44 -1.09 5.31
N LEU A 68 17.32 -0.41 5.02
CA LEU A 68 16.78 0.63 5.88
C LEU A 68 16.09 0.08 7.14
N GLY A 69 16.02 -1.25 7.26
CA GLY A 69 15.46 -1.95 8.41
C GLY A 69 16.20 -1.61 9.70
N ASN A 70 15.43 -1.31 10.74
CA ASN A 70 15.99 -1.04 12.06
C ASN A 70 15.71 -2.21 13.00
N GLU A 71 16.66 -3.15 13.08
CA GLU A 71 16.58 -4.33 13.96
C GLU A 71 16.32 -3.96 15.44
N ARG A 72 16.83 -2.80 15.88
CA ARG A 72 16.66 -2.30 17.25
C ARG A 72 15.24 -1.81 17.54
N LEU A 73 14.43 -1.56 16.52
CA LEU A 73 13.01 -1.23 16.64
C LEU A 73 12.11 -2.48 16.55
N GLY A 74 12.67 -3.67 16.35
CA GLY A 74 11.90 -4.92 16.25
C GLY A 74 11.04 -5.01 14.98
N GLN A 75 11.43 -4.31 13.91
CA GLN A 75 10.77 -4.40 12.62
C GLN A 75 11.25 -5.67 11.91
N TYR A 76 10.36 -6.65 11.79
CA TYR A 76 10.60 -7.86 11.00
C TYR A 76 9.72 -7.79 9.76
N TYR A 77 10.35 -7.79 8.59
CA TYR A 77 9.66 -7.76 7.31
C TYR A 77 9.59 -9.17 6.76
N THR A 78 8.40 -9.59 6.35
CA THR A 78 8.22 -10.82 5.57
C THR A 78 8.87 -10.61 4.20
N PRO A 79 9.88 -11.40 3.81
CA PRO A 79 10.43 -11.33 2.46
C PRO A 79 9.32 -11.51 1.44
N TYR A 80 9.37 -10.75 0.34
CA TYR A 80 8.26 -10.73 -0.62
C TYR A 80 7.96 -12.11 -1.21
N ASP A 81 8.98 -12.92 -1.48
CA ASP A 81 8.82 -14.29 -1.98
C ASP A 81 7.99 -15.18 -1.03
N ILE A 82 8.11 -14.96 0.29
CA ILE A 82 7.31 -15.68 1.28
C ILE A 82 5.86 -15.19 1.26
N ALA A 83 5.65 -13.88 1.11
CA ALA A 83 4.32 -13.31 0.94
C ALA A 83 3.64 -13.84 -0.34
N GLN A 84 4.38 -13.97 -1.44
CA GLN A 84 3.91 -14.57 -2.69
C GLN A 84 3.55 -16.04 -2.50
N LEU A 85 4.41 -16.84 -1.88
CA LEU A 85 4.11 -18.24 -1.56
C LEU A 85 2.82 -18.36 -0.75
N MET A 86 2.64 -17.53 0.28
CA MET A 86 1.42 -17.54 1.10
C MET A 86 0.18 -17.12 0.31
N ALA A 87 0.31 -16.16 -0.61
CA ALA A 87 -0.77 -15.72 -1.48
C ALA A 87 -1.21 -16.85 -2.43
N GLU A 88 -0.27 -17.50 -3.10
CA GLU A 88 -0.53 -18.64 -4.00
C GLU A 88 -1.19 -19.81 -3.26
N MET A 89 -0.83 -20.05 -1.99
CA MET A 89 -1.48 -21.09 -1.19
C MET A 89 -2.96 -20.76 -0.85
N GLN A 90 -3.36 -19.49 -0.87
CA GLN A 90 -4.72 -19.05 -0.51
C GLN A 90 -5.57 -18.67 -1.74
N ILE A 91 -4.96 -18.53 -2.92
CA ILE A 91 -5.63 -17.92 -4.07
C ILE A 91 -6.85 -18.72 -4.54
N ASP A 92 -6.79 -20.05 -4.52
CA ASP A 92 -7.92 -20.91 -4.89
C ASP A 92 -9.15 -20.62 -4.03
N SER A 93 -8.96 -20.47 -2.71
CA SER A 93 -10.06 -20.13 -1.79
C SER A 93 -10.61 -18.73 -2.06
N VAL A 94 -9.75 -17.77 -2.42
CA VAL A 94 -10.16 -16.41 -2.78
C VAL A 94 -10.97 -16.43 -4.08
N VAL A 95 -10.54 -17.18 -5.09
CA VAL A 95 -11.29 -17.36 -6.36
C VAL A 95 -12.67 -17.94 -6.09
N GLU A 96 -12.76 -19.00 -5.27
CA GLU A 96 -14.04 -19.60 -4.89
C GLU A 96 -14.98 -18.61 -4.19
N GLN A 97 -14.47 -17.81 -3.25
CA GLN A 97 -15.26 -16.77 -2.58
C GLN A 97 -15.78 -15.73 -3.55
N VAL A 98 -14.92 -15.23 -4.46
CA VAL A 98 -15.32 -14.24 -5.46
C VAL A 98 -16.38 -14.80 -6.41
N GLN A 99 -16.26 -16.06 -6.84
CA GLN A 99 -17.26 -16.70 -7.69
C GLN A 99 -18.61 -16.87 -6.98
N ARG A 100 -18.59 -17.18 -5.68
CA ARG A 100 -19.80 -17.41 -4.89
C ARG A 100 -20.48 -16.12 -4.46
N ASP A 101 -19.72 -15.17 -3.94
CA ASP A 101 -20.21 -14.02 -3.18
C ASP A 101 -19.98 -12.68 -3.92
N GLY A 102 -19.24 -12.70 -5.04
CA GLY A 102 -18.85 -11.52 -5.81
C GLY A 102 -17.59 -10.82 -5.31
N PHE A 103 -17.13 -11.16 -4.10
CA PHE A 103 -15.92 -10.64 -3.47
C PHE A 103 -15.36 -11.63 -2.44
N ALA A 104 -14.06 -11.53 -2.14
CA ALA A 104 -13.41 -12.29 -1.07
C ALA A 104 -13.22 -11.44 0.19
N ASN A 105 -13.35 -12.07 1.35
CA ASN A 105 -13.03 -11.48 2.64
C ASN A 105 -11.76 -12.13 3.20
N VAL A 106 -10.74 -11.33 3.46
CA VAL A 106 -9.46 -11.80 4.02
C VAL A 106 -9.19 -11.09 5.34
N TYR A 107 -8.74 -11.85 6.33
CA TYR A 107 -8.34 -11.32 7.63
C TYR A 107 -6.85 -11.53 7.84
N GLU A 108 -6.10 -10.46 8.04
CA GLU A 108 -4.67 -10.48 8.32
C GLU A 108 -4.40 -9.90 9.71
N PRO A 109 -4.19 -10.73 10.75
CA PRO A 109 -4.04 -10.28 12.14
C PRO A 109 -2.67 -9.64 12.45
N SER A 110 -1.71 -9.76 11.54
CA SER A 110 -0.32 -9.30 11.70
C SER A 110 0.17 -8.63 10.43
N CYS A 111 -0.57 -7.62 9.96
CA CYS A 111 -0.38 -7.11 8.61
C CYS A 111 0.94 -6.39 8.38
N GLY A 112 1.58 -5.85 9.43
CA GLY A 112 2.85 -5.16 9.31
C GLY A 112 2.79 -4.03 8.27
N ALA A 113 3.68 -4.09 7.28
CA ALA A 113 3.71 -3.16 6.15
C ALA A 113 2.72 -3.51 5.03
N GLY A 114 1.97 -4.61 5.15
CA GLY A 114 0.94 -5.03 4.18
C GLY A 114 1.46 -5.86 3.00
N ALA A 115 2.70 -6.35 3.04
CA ALA A 115 3.31 -7.12 1.94
C ALA A 115 2.45 -8.30 1.46
N PHE A 116 1.79 -9.01 2.39
CA PHE A 116 0.86 -10.09 2.05
C PHE A 116 -0.34 -9.62 1.21
N MET A 117 -0.92 -8.45 1.53
CA MET A 117 -2.04 -7.92 0.74
C MET A 117 -1.61 -7.53 -0.67
N VAL A 118 -0.39 -7.00 -0.82
CA VAL A 118 0.18 -6.70 -2.13
C VAL A 118 0.39 -7.97 -2.93
N ALA A 119 0.98 -9.00 -2.34
CA ALA A 119 1.17 -10.31 -2.97
C ALA A 119 -0.16 -10.99 -3.34
N LEU A 120 -1.17 -10.93 -2.46
CA LEU A 120 -2.50 -11.47 -2.76
C LEU A 120 -3.19 -10.71 -3.89
N SER A 121 -3.06 -9.39 -3.93
CA SER A 121 -3.59 -8.57 -5.02
C SER A 121 -2.93 -8.93 -6.36
N GLN A 122 -1.63 -9.22 -6.35
CA GLN A 122 -0.91 -9.72 -7.53
C GLN A 122 -1.48 -11.06 -8.00
N ALA A 123 -1.58 -12.06 -7.11
CA ALA A 123 -2.12 -13.38 -7.43
C ALA A 123 -3.57 -13.29 -7.97
N MET A 124 -4.39 -12.40 -7.40
CA MET A 124 -5.75 -12.12 -7.92
C MET A 124 -5.73 -11.62 -9.36
N LEU A 125 -4.85 -10.66 -9.69
CA LEU A 125 -4.72 -10.13 -11.04
C LEU A 125 -4.27 -11.22 -12.03
N GLU A 126 -3.33 -12.08 -11.62
CA GLU A 126 -2.86 -13.22 -12.42
C GLU A 126 -3.97 -14.25 -12.69
N HIS A 127 -4.98 -14.33 -11.82
CA HIS A 127 -6.17 -15.17 -11.98
C HIS A 127 -7.36 -14.42 -12.62
N GLY A 128 -7.14 -13.24 -13.18
CA GLY A 128 -8.16 -12.47 -13.89
C GLY A 128 -9.22 -11.83 -12.99
N LEU A 129 -8.95 -11.73 -11.69
CA LEU A 129 -9.79 -11.04 -10.72
C LEU A 129 -9.34 -9.58 -10.55
N ASN A 130 -10.28 -8.71 -10.20
CA ASN A 130 -10.00 -7.31 -9.89
C ASN A 130 -9.98 -7.10 -8.36
N PRO A 131 -8.79 -7.04 -7.72
CA PRO A 131 -8.69 -6.84 -6.28
C PRO A 131 -9.29 -5.50 -5.81
N GLN A 132 -9.34 -4.47 -6.65
CA GLN A 132 -9.88 -3.16 -6.25
C GLN A 132 -11.39 -3.19 -5.98
N THR A 133 -12.12 -4.14 -6.59
CA THR A 133 -13.57 -4.25 -6.47
C THR A 133 -14.02 -5.58 -5.85
N GLN A 134 -13.14 -6.58 -5.79
CA GLN A 134 -13.48 -7.95 -5.37
C GLN A 134 -12.71 -8.42 -4.15
N LEU A 135 -11.87 -7.59 -3.53
CA LEU A 135 -11.17 -7.92 -2.29
C LEU A 135 -11.56 -6.98 -1.17
N HIS A 136 -12.01 -7.56 -0.06
CA HIS A 136 -12.23 -6.85 1.20
C HIS A 136 -11.27 -7.41 2.26
N VAL A 137 -10.40 -6.55 2.79
CA VAL A 137 -9.39 -6.96 3.77
C VAL A 137 -9.65 -6.29 5.11
N THR A 138 -9.72 -7.12 6.16
CA THR A 138 -9.59 -6.66 7.54
C THR A 138 -8.16 -6.93 8.00
N ALA A 139 -7.47 -5.89 8.45
CA ALA A 139 -6.06 -6.00 8.82
C ALA A 139 -5.82 -5.40 10.21
N GLU A 140 -5.08 -6.13 11.05
CA GLU A 140 -4.66 -5.68 12.37
C GLU A 140 -3.13 -5.58 12.44
N GLU A 141 -2.65 -4.52 13.10
CA GLU A 141 -1.23 -4.34 13.43
C GLU A 141 -1.11 -3.94 14.90
N LYS A 142 -0.33 -4.71 15.65
CA LYS A 142 -0.18 -4.51 17.10
C LYS A 142 0.84 -3.41 17.44
N HIS A 143 1.73 -3.07 16.51
CA HIS A 143 2.74 -2.05 16.70
C HIS A 143 2.15 -0.65 16.44
N ARG A 144 1.98 0.12 17.52
CA ARG A 144 1.39 1.48 17.54
C ARG A 144 2.19 2.57 16.80
N ARG A 145 3.25 2.23 16.06
CA ARG A 145 3.95 3.18 15.18
C ARG A 145 3.69 2.79 13.73
N PRO A 146 2.68 3.36 13.08
CA PRO A 146 2.61 3.30 11.63
C PRO A 146 3.86 3.97 11.06
N CYS A 147 4.25 3.54 9.87
CA CYS A 147 5.08 4.35 8.99
C CYS A 147 4.40 5.71 8.79
N THR A 148 4.69 6.71 9.62
CA THR A 148 4.64 8.18 9.39
C THR A 148 5.10 8.93 10.62
#